data_AF-A0A7X6NVQ9-F1
#
_entry.id   AF-A0A7X6NVQ9-F1
#
_cell.length_a   1.000
_cell.length_b   1.000
_cell.length_c   1.000
_cell.angle_alpha   90.00
_cell.angle_beta   90.00
_cell.angle_gamma   90.00
#
_symmetry.space_group_name_H-M   'P 1'
#
loop_
_entity.id
_entity.type
_entity.pdbx_description
1 polymer ?
#
loop_
_entity_poly.entity_id
_entity_poly.type
_entity_poly.pdbx_seq_one_letter_code
_entity_poly.pdbx_strand_id
1 'polypeptide(L)' 'VLYWAAGVDDRYGEWVADDVRVEVAHYPGVGRFAALNNSTDRVSTRIRGADGQSWTVDLPPGGLTWISTTEPNN' A
#
# COMPACT_ATOMS: atom_id res chain seq x y z
N VAL A 1 6.96 -12.98 8.46
CA VAL A 1 6.94 -14.39 8.94
C VAL A 1 6.01 -15.27 8.11
N LEU A 2 4.74 -14.91 7.90
CA LEU A 2 3.77 -15.75 7.17
C LEU A 2 4.21 -16.12 5.74
N TYR A 3 4.62 -15.14 4.92
CA TYR A 3 5.07 -15.39 3.54
C TYR A 3 6.29 -16.31 3.47
N TRP A 4 7.30 -16.05 4.32
CA TRP A 4 8.50 -16.87 4.44
C TRP A 4 8.18 -18.31 4.91
N ALA A 5 7.35 -18.46 5.94
CA ALA A 5 6.99 -19.77 6.47
C ALA A 5 6.17 -20.61 5.47
N ALA A 6 5.43 -19.94 4.57
CA ALA A 6 4.67 -20.57 3.50
C ALA A 6 5.49 -20.84 2.22
N GLY A 7 6.78 -20.47 2.19
CA GLY A 7 7.65 -20.63 1.01
C GLY A 7 7.23 -19.80 -0.20
N VAL A 8 6.58 -18.65 0.06
CA VAL A 8 6.09 -17.70 -0.95
C VAL A 8 6.62 -16.29 -0.69
N ASP A 9 7.84 -16.19 -0.16
CA ASP A 9 8.52 -14.91 0.09
C ASP A 9 8.77 -14.09 -1.18
N ASP A 10 8.84 -14.75 -2.33
CA ASP A 10 8.86 -14.12 -3.66
C ASP A 10 7.59 -13.30 -3.96
N ARG A 11 6.45 -13.68 -3.37
CA ARG A 11 5.17 -12.95 -3.49
C ARG A 11 5.06 -11.80 -2.50
N TYR A 12 6.01 -11.64 -1.58
CA TYR A 12 6.03 -10.51 -0.66
C TYR A 12 6.62 -9.29 -1.37
N GLY A 13 5.78 -8.32 -1.72
CA GLY A 13 6.25 -7.10 -2.36
C GLY A 13 5.23 -6.33 -3.17
N GLU A 14 4.10 -6.94 -3.47
CA GLU A 14 2.93 -6.28 -4.05
C GLU A 14 1.91 -5.91 -2.98
N TRP A 15 1.24 -4.78 -3.18
CA TRP A 15 0.24 -4.20 -2.29
C TRP A 15 0.77 -4.01 -0.86
N VAL A 16 1.98 -3.47 -0.75
CA VAL A 16 2.66 -3.15 0.51
C VAL A 16 3.23 -1.75 0.46
N ALA A 17 3.28 -1.07 1.61
CA ALA A 17 4.03 0.16 1.78
C ALA A 17 5.49 -0.14 2.16
N ASP A 18 6.39 0.76 1.80
CA ASP A 18 7.79 0.71 2.24
C ASP A 18 7.91 1.09 3.74
N ASP A 19 6.95 1.81 4.30
CA ASP A 19 6.87 2.13 5.74
C ASP A 19 5.92 1.16 6.46
N VAL A 20 6.44 0.44 7.44
CA VAL A 20 5.71 -0.58 8.22
C VAL A 20 4.51 -0.04 9.00
N ARG A 21 4.43 1.28 9.19
CA ARG A 21 3.30 1.94 9.86
C ARG A 21 2.08 2.09 8.94
N VAL A 22 2.24 1.84 7.65
CA VAL A 22 1.17 1.97 6.65
C VAL A 22 0.71 0.60 6.17
N GLU A 23 -0.58 0.33 6.31
CA GLU A 23 -1.23 -0.85 5.75
C GLU A 23 -1.92 -0.52 4.43
N VAL A 24 -1.95 -1.49 3.52
CA VAL A 24 -2.54 -1.36 2.18
C VAL A 24 -3.57 -2.45 1.97
N ALA A 25 -4.77 -2.07 1.53
CA ALA A 25 -5.84 -3.00 1.17
C ALA A 25 -6.26 -2.78 -0.28
N HIS A 26 -5.98 -3.75 -1.16
CA HIS A 26 -6.28 -3.66 -2.58
C HIS A 26 -7.63 -4.31 -2.93
N TYR A 27 -8.45 -3.60 -3.70
CA TYR A 27 -9.79 -4.00 -4.14
C TYR A 27 -9.85 -4.00 -5.67
N PRO A 28 -9.39 -5.07 -6.34
CA PRO A 28 -9.28 -5.11 -7.80
C PRO A 28 -10.62 -4.96 -8.51
N GLY A 29 -11.71 -5.48 -7.92
CA GLY A 29 -13.06 -5.41 -8.51
C GLY A 29 -13.60 -3.99 -8.70
N VAL A 30 -13.01 -3.00 -8.03
CA VAL A 30 -13.38 -1.57 -8.17
C VAL A 30 -12.21 -0.69 -8.60
N GLY A 31 -11.07 -1.29 -8.96
CA GLY A 31 -9.88 -0.56 -9.43
C GLY A 31 -9.32 0.43 -8.41
N ARG A 32 -9.30 0.07 -7.12
CA ARG A 32 -8.83 0.95 -6.04
C ARG A 32 -8.06 0.19 -4.97
N PHE A 33 -7.25 0.91 -4.22
CA PHE A 33 -6.75 0.45 -2.92
C PHE A 33 -6.92 1.53 -1.86
N ALA A 34 -6.95 1.10 -0.61
CA ALA A 34 -6.90 1.97 0.56
C ALA A 34 -5.49 1.92 1.19
N ALA A 35 -4.99 3.07 1.62
CA ALA A 35 -3.77 3.19 2.41
C ALA A 35 -4.10 3.82 3.77
N LEU A 36 -3.75 3.13 4.85
CA LEU A 36 -4.05 3.51 6.23
C LEU A 36 -2.76 3.74 7.00
N ASN A 37 -2.59 4.92 7.59
CA ASN A 37 -1.52 5.21 8.53
C ASN A 37 -1.96 4.81 9.95
N ASN A 38 -1.36 3.74 10.49
CA ASN A 38 -1.64 3.24 11.83
C ASN A 38 -0.85 3.96 12.94
N SER A 39 -0.13 5.03 12.61
CA SER A 39 0.65 5.81 13.57
C SER A 39 0.03 7.16 13.90
N THR A 40 0.50 7.75 15.00
CA THR A 40 0.17 9.14 15.41
C THR A 40 1.05 10.19 14.75
N ASP A 41 1.97 9.78 13.88
CA ASP A 41 2.86 10.68 13.14
C ASP A 41 2.39 10.81 11.69
N ARG A 42 2.79 11.90 11.02
CA ARG A 42 2.65 11.99 9.56
C ARG A 42 3.61 10.99 8.91
N VAL A 43 3.13 10.29 7.88
CA VAL A 43 3.95 9.35 7.11
C VAL A 43 3.87 9.69 5.62
N SER A 44 5.02 9.89 5.00
CA SER A 44 5.16 9.88 3.54
C SER A 44 5.88 8.61 3.12
N THR A 45 5.25 7.80 2.29
CA THR A 45 5.79 6.50 1.90
C THR A 45 5.37 6.11 0.49
N ARG A 46 6.12 5.18 -0.09
CA ARG A 46 5.81 4.57 -1.37
C ARG A 46 5.04 3.27 -1.15
N ILE A 47 3.99 3.09 -1.93
CA ILE A 47 3.19 1.86 -2.02
C ILE A 47 3.55 1.17 -3.32
N ARG A 48 3.90 -0.12 -3.23
CA ARG A 48 4.21 -0.98 -4.38
C ARG A 48 2.96 -1.75 -4.78
N GLY A 49 2.53 -1.61 -6.02
CA GLY A 49 1.41 -2.35 -6.62
C GLY A 49 1.88 -3.57 -7.41
N ALA A 50 0.95 -4.15 -8.17
CA ALA A 50 1.26 -5.18 -9.16
C ALA A 50 2.00 -4.60 -10.38
N ASP A 51 2.67 -5.47 -11.14
CA ASP A 51 3.30 -5.16 -12.42
C ASP A 51 4.27 -3.95 -12.38
N GLY A 52 4.92 -3.74 -11.24
CA GLY A 52 5.87 -2.65 -11.03
C GLY A 52 5.26 -1.26 -10.82
N GLN A 53 3.93 -1.16 -10.72
CA GLN A 53 3.27 0.12 -10.39
C GLN A 53 3.63 0.58 -8.98
N SER A 54 3.66 1.90 -8.77
CA SER A 54 3.85 2.47 -7.44
C SER A 54 3.20 3.84 -7.29
N TRP A 55 2.85 4.18 -6.06
CA TRP A 55 2.27 5.46 -5.67
C TRP A 55 3.04 6.01 -4.46
N THR A 56 3.28 7.32 -4.44
CA THR A 56 3.73 8.01 -3.23
C THR A 56 2.52 8.61 -2.55
N VAL A 57 2.36 8.34 -1.26
CA VAL A 57 1.28 8.88 -0.44
C VAL A 57 1.85 9.71 0.70
N ASP A 58 1.15 10.78 1.05
CA ASP A 58 1.40 11.54 2.27
C ASP A 58 0.15 11.45 3.15
N LEU A 59 0.30 10.83 4.31
CA LEU A 59 -0.80 10.47 5.20
C LEU A 59 -0.65 11.21 6.52
N PRO A 60 -1.68 11.96 6.97
CA PRO A 60 -1.68 12.54 8.31
C PRO A 60 -1.72 11.45 9.39
N PRO A 61 -1.46 11.79 10.66
CA PRO A 61 -1.71 10.89 11.80
C PRO A 61 -3.07 10.21 11.74
N GLY A 62 -3.10 8.88 11.80
CA GLY A 62 -4.35 8.09 11.71
C GLY A 62 -5.10 8.19 10.36
N GLY A 63 -4.47 8.75 9.32
CA GLY A 63 -5.11 9.06 8.05
C GLY A 63 -5.40 7.83 7.18
N LEU A 64 -6.52 7.88 6.45
CA LEU A 64 -6.92 6.90 5.43
C LEU A 64 -7.12 7.63 4.10
N THR A 65 -6.58 7.09 3.00
CA THR A 65 -6.88 7.57 1.64
C THR A 65 -7.21 6.43 0.69
N TRP A 66 -7.99 6.74 -0.34
CA TRP A 66 -8.34 5.84 -1.43
C TRP A 66 -7.66 6.30 -2.71
N ILE A 67 -7.03 5.37 -3.42
CA ILE A 67 -6.27 5.66 -4.63
C ILE A 67 -6.77 4.77 -5.76
N SER A 68 -6.92 5.39 -6.94
CA SER A 68 -7.30 4.69 -8.17
C SER A 68 -6.11 3.91 -8.72
N THR A 69 -6.33 2.66 -9.12
CA THR A 69 -5.32 1.84 -9.81
C THR A 69 -5.44 1.93 -11.32
N THR A 70 -6.50 2.55 -11.83
CA THR A 70 -6.82 2.63 -13.26
C THR A 70 -6.64 4.02 -13.85
N GLU A 71 -6.58 5.05 -13.01
CA GLU A 71 -6.39 6.43 -13.44
C GLU A 71 -4.99 6.90 -13.03
N PRO A 72 -4.20 7.50 -13.94
CA PRO A 72 -2.94 8.10 -13.56
C PRO A 72 -3.20 9.25 -12.59
N ASN A 73 -2.48 9.27 -11.46
CA ASN A 73 -2.56 10.34 -10.47
C ASN A 73 -2.34 11.70 -11.18
N ASN A 74 -3.30 12.62 -11.02
CA ASN A 74 -3.20 14.01 -11.48
C ASN A 74 -2.19 14.79 -10.62
#